data_AF-A0A1H1VVR0-F1
#
_entry.id   AF-A0A1H1VVR0-F1
#
_cell.length_a   1.000
_cell.length_b   1.000
_cell.length_c   1.000
_cell.angle_alpha   90.00
_cell.angle_beta   90.00
_cell.angle_gamma   90.00
#
_symmetry.space_group_name_H-M   'P 1'
#
loop_
_entity.id
_entity.type
_entity.pdbx_description
1 polymer ?
#
loop_
_entity_poly.entity_id
_entity_poly.type
_entity_poly.pdbx_seq_one_letter_code
_entity_poly.pdbx_strand_id
1 'polypeptide(L)'
;MRRSVVLRLSAVFGTVGLAGAIALGAPQPEAFAAAASADGFAGQNGGTTGGAGGTTVRATTGTQIHTALCTRASSSTPIIIQVEGTINHGNTTKVSGDSCNTAADKIELKEISNVTILGVGAGATFDQLGIHIRDSSNIIIQNVTVKNVKKSGSPISNGGDAIGMESTVRNVWVDHATLLASGGESAGYDGLFDLKDDVQYVTLSYSTLSNSGRGGLIGSSETDTGNSFVTFHHNKYQNIDSRTPLLRGGVAHIYNNHYLGLVESGINSRAGARAKVDNNYFQNSKDVLGTFYTDQAGYWQVSGNIFDNVTWSAPGSENNPAGPNVTSNTTVSIPYSFTADSASCVPSVVAATAGANTGLKVSTGTCSVTTTSPTASPTSSPTASPTVSPTTSPTGNPTGVNLSVGAGSDGSSKASGTSYGDVRDGSLTTFWSPSGATGDISIKWSAATTVSKINIREASGSSIGAYQVLNGATGAVLTSGSGAGVITFPATSTTKITFKITSSSGTPKVAEFETYAS
;
A
#
# COMPACT_ATOMS: atom_id res chain seq x y z
N MET A 1 -91.18 41.25 2.24
CA MET A 1 -90.80 42.68 2.13
C MET A 1 -89.64 42.97 3.08
N ARG A 2 -88.53 43.50 2.55
CA ARG A 2 -87.49 44.37 3.15
C ARG A 2 -86.81 44.04 4.51
N ARG A 3 -85.48 44.28 4.48
CA ARG A 3 -84.46 44.56 5.53
C ARG A 3 -83.65 43.34 6.02
N SER A 4 -82.35 43.22 5.74
CA SER A 4 -81.14 44.02 6.08
C SER A 4 -80.63 43.74 7.50
N VAL A 5 -79.51 43.01 7.64
CA VAL A 5 -78.53 43.18 8.74
C VAL A 5 -77.12 42.84 8.21
N VAL A 6 -76.18 43.75 8.49
CA VAL A 6 -74.73 43.67 8.28
C VAL A 6 -74.10 42.95 9.47
N LEU A 7 -73.11 42.07 9.27
CA LEU A 7 -72.16 41.73 10.34
C LEU A 7 -70.72 41.68 9.81
N ARG A 8 -69.83 42.26 10.60
CA ARG A 8 -68.46 42.69 10.30
C ARG A 8 -67.47 41.54 10.16
N LEU A 9 -66.55 41.65 9.20
CA LEU A 9 -65.31 40.87 9.15
C LEU A 9 -64.27 41.44 10.12
N SER A 10 -63.56 40.57 10.84
CA SER A 10 -62.26 40.85 11.45
C SER A 10 -61.40 39.61 11.41
N ALA A 11 -60.12 39.83 11.13
CA ALA A 11 -59.13 38.89 10.64
C ALA A 11 -58.58 37.92 11.71
N VAL A 12 -58.15 36.74 11.26
CA VAL A 12 -57.14 35.91 11.95
C VAL A 12 -56.12 35.44 10.90
N PHE A 13 -54.86 35.75 11.17
CA PHE A 13 -53.68 35.36 10.40
C PHE A 13 -53.45 33.84 10.52
N GLY A 14 -53.34 33.14 9.38
CA GLY A 14 -52.87 31.75 9.30
C GLY A 14 -51.42 31.71 8.80
N THR A 15 -50.50 31.28 9.64
CA THR A 15 -49.11 30.97 9.30
C THR A 15 -49.02 29.66 8.52
N VAL A 16 -48.52 29.69 7.28
CA VAL A 16 -48.19 28.50 6.48
C VAL A 16 -46.77 28.06 6.86
N GLY A 17 -46.65 26.87 7.46
CA GLY A 17 -45.37 26.24 7.77
C GLY A 17 -44.74 25.63 6.52
N LEU A 18 -43.49 26.02 6.22
CA LEU A 18 -42.66 25.39 5.19
C LEU A 18 -41.95 24.17 5.83
N ALA A 19 -42.33 22.96 5.41
CA ALA A 19 -41.61 21.74 5.79
C ALA A 19 -40.32 21.63 4.97
N GLY A 20 -39.17 21.80 5.61
CA GLY A 20 -37.86 21.52 5.02
C GLY A 20 -37.57 20.03 5.07
N ALA A 21 -37.43 19.39 3.91
CA ALA A 21 -36.94 18.02 3.81
C ALA A 21 -35.45 17.97 4.17
N ILE A 22 -35.13 17.37 5.31
CA ILE A 22 -33.75 17.05 5.69
C ILE A 22 -33.35 15.80 4.89
N ALA A 23 -32.58 15.99 3.83
CA ALA A 23 -31.88 14.90 3.15
C ALA A 23 -30.72 14.46 4.04
N LEU A 24 -30.92 13.40 4.82
CA LEU A 24 -29.85 12.67 5.50
C LEU A 24 -28.97 12.03 4.41
N GLY A 25 -27.81 12.64 4.14
CA GLY A 25 -26.81 12.07 3.25
C GLY A 25 -26.31 10.74 3.81
N ALA A 26 -26.47 9.66 3.05
CA ALA A 26 -25.86 8.38 3.39
C ALA A 26 -24.32 8.53 3.36
N PRO A 27 -23.59 7.91 4.30
CA PRO A 27 -22.13 7.91 4.28
C PRO A 27 -21.64 7.29 2.96
N GLN A 28 -20.83 8.04 2.21
CA GLN A 28 -20.14 7.52 1.04
C GLN A 28 -19.07 6.52 1.52
N PRO A 29 -18.98 5.31 0.94
CA PRO A 29 -17.90 4.40 1.27
C PRO A 29 -16.56 5.01 0.85
N GLU A 30 -15.63 5.10 1.79
CA GLU A 30 -14.27 5.58 1.54
C GLU A 30 -13.59 4.68 0.50
N ALA A 31 -13.04 5.31 -0.55
CA ALA A 31 -12.27 4.62 -1.57
C ALA A 31 -10.84 4.41 -1.04
N PHE A 32 -10.55 3.18 -0.60
CA PHE A 32 -9.18 2.78 -0.27
C PHE A 32 -8.44 2.37 -1.54
N ALA A 33 -7.32 3.04 -1.82
CA ALA A 33 -6.34 2.60 -2.81
C ALA A 33 -5.18 1.90 -2.06
N ALA A 34 -4.68 0.80 -2.61
CA ALA A 34 -3.51 0.13 -2.05
C ALA A 34 -2.28 1.04 -2.11
N ALA A 35 -1.38 0.92 -1.12
CA ALA A 35 -0.16 1.73 -1.05
C ALA A 35 0.78 1.48 -2.25
N ALA A 36 1.50 2.54 -2.67
CA ALA A 36 2.18 2.62 -3.97
C ALA A 36 3.45 1.75 -4.13
N SER A 37 4.04 1.25 -3.05
CA SER A 37 5.17 0.30 -3.07
C SER A 37 5.37 -0.32 -1.70
N ALA A 38 5.62 -1.63 -1.63
CA ALA A 38 6.02 -2.29 -0.40
C ALA A 38 7.39 -1.81 0.10
N ASP A 39 7.55 -1.70 1.42
CA ASP A 39 8.82 -1.46 2.08
C ASP A 39 9.50 -2.77 2.48
N GLY A 40 10.55 -2.67 3.29
CA GLY A 40 11.29 -3.82 3.78
C GLY A 40 11.88 -4.69 2.67
N PHE A 41 11.93 -5.99 2.92
CA PHE A 41 12.39 -6.97 1.95
C PHE A 41 11.39 -7.20 0.82
N ALA A 42 10.09 -6.94 1.00
CA ALA A 42 9.11 -7.05 -0.08
C ALA A 42 9.37 -5.98 -1.17
N GLY A 43 9.91 -4.81 -0.80
CA GLY A 43 10.37 -3.79 -1.74
C GLY A 43 11.65 -4.14 -2.51
N GLN A 44 12.32 -5.26 -2.19
CA GLN A 44 13.52 -5.73 -2.90
C GLN A 44 13.16 -6.70 -4.04
N ASN A 45 14.15 -7.23 -4.76
CA ASN A 45 13.93 -8.23 -5.82
C ASN A 45 12.92 -7.78 -6.89
N GLY A 46 13.02 -6.52 -7.35
CA GLY A 46 12.07 -5.92 -8.31
C GLY A 46 10.83 -5.31 -7.66
N GLY A 47 10.63 -5.49 -6.36
CA GLY A 47 9.56 -4.89 -5.55
C GLY A 47 8.25 -5.66 -5.58
N THR A 48 7.30 -5.18 -4.77
CA THR A 48 5.92 -5.71 -4.70
C THR A 48 4.94 -4.59 -5.02
N THR A 49 4.19 -4.76 -6.10
CA THR A 49 3.14 -3.85 -6.59
C THR A 49 1.75 -4.49 -6.60
N GLY A 50 1.67 -5.80 -6.35
CA GLY A 50 0.44 -6.57 -6.39
C GLY A 50 -0.29 -6.41 -7.72
N GLY A 51 -1.57 -6.08 -7.65
CA GLY A 51 -2.46 -5.88 -8.78
C GLY A 51 -2.39 -4.52 -9.47
N ALA A 52 -1.48 -3.63 -9.08
CA ALA A 52 -1.38 -2.29 -9.65
C ALA A 52 -1.24 -2.33 -11.19
N GLY A 53 -1.93 -1.43 -11.88
CA GLY A 53 -2.03 -1.41 -13.35
C GLY A 53 -3.04 -2.41 -13.93
N GLY A 54 -3.67 -3.23 -13.09
CA GLY A 54 -4.70 -4.19 -13.46
C GLY A 54 -6.13 -3.68 -13.33
N THR A 55 -7.09 -4.59 -13.52
CA THR A 55 -8.49 -4.31 -13.22
C THR A 55 -8.73 -4.25 -11.71
N THR A 56 -9.66 -3.40 -11.29
CA THR A 56 -10.16 -3.39 -9.91
C THR A 56 -11.57 -3.96 -9.91
N VAL A 57 -11.82 -4.95 -9.07
CA VAL A 57 -13.14 -5.60 -8.92
C VAL A 57 -13.55 -5.64 -7.45
N ARG A 58 -14.86 -5.77 -7.20
CA ARG A 58 -15.41 -5.95 -5.85
C ARG A 58 -15.81 -7.39 -5.60
N ALA A 59 -15.59 -7.87 -4.39
CA ALA A 59 -16.03 -9.18 -3.93
C ALA A 59 -16.61 -9.09 -2.50
N THR A 60 -17.72 -9.76 -2.27
CA THR A 60 -18.37 -9.91 -0.96
C THR A 60 -18.50 -11.39 -0.55
N THR A 61 -18.00 -12.31 -1.38
CA THR A 61 -17.94 -13.75 -1.11
C THR A 61 -16.61 -14.34 -1.56
N GLY A 62 -16.21 -15.47 -0.97
CA GLY A 62 -14.96 -16.14 -1.37
C GLY A 62 -15.06 -16.71 -2.79
N THR A 63 -16.26 -17.15 -3.21
CA THR A 63 -16.51 -17.52 -4.60
C THR A 63 -16.25 -16.37 -5.57
N GLN A 64 -16.64 -15.13 -5.23
CA GLN A 64 -16.35 -13.97 -6.08
C GLN A 64 -14.86 -13.64 -6.14
N ILE A 65 -14.11 -13.82 -5.03
CA ILE A 65 -12.65 -13.71 -5.03
C ILE A 65 -12.06 -14.74 -6.01
N HIS A 66 -12.47 -16.01 -5.90
CA HIS A 66 -12.00 -17.06 -6.82
C HIS A 66 -12.39 -16.77 -8.28
N THR A 67 -13.63 -16.35 -8.54
CA THR A 67 -14.05 -15.94 -9.88
C THR A 67 -13.16 -14.83 -10.43
N ALA A 68 -12.91 -13.78 -9.65
CA ALA A 68 -12.05 -12.67 -10.07
C ALA A 68 -10.64 -13.14 -10.46
N LEU A 69 -10.05 -14.10 -9.72
CA LEU A 69 -8.75 -14.69 -10.04
C LEU A 69 -8.79 -15.48 -11.35
N CYS A 70 -9.87 -16.26 -11.57
CA CYS A 70 -10.02 -17.18 -12.69
C CYS A 70 -10.50 -16.54 -14.00
N THR A 71 -11.04 -15.32 -13.97
CA THR A 71 -11.53 -14.63 -15.18
C THR A 71 -10.50 -13.69 -15.81
N ARG A 72 -9.27 -13.70 -15.31
CA ARG A 72 -8.18 -12.88 -15.86
C ARG A 72 -7.64 -13.52 -17.14
N ALA A 73 -7.02 -12.71 -18.00
CA ALA A 73 -6.47 -13.17 -19.28
C ALA A 73 -5.34 -14.20 -19.12
N SER A 74 -4.58 -14.14 -18.01
CA SER A 74 -3.54 -15.09 -17.64
C SER A 74 -3.35 -15.10 -16.12
N SER A 75 -2.65 -16.11 -15.58
CA SER A 75 -2.30 -16.18 -14.15
C SER A 75 -1.43 -15.00 -13.68
N SER A 76 -0.77 -14.31 -14.60
CA SER A 76 0.07 -13.14 -14.37
C SER A 76 -0.61 -11.80 -14.67
N THR A 77 -1.86 -11.78 -15.12
CA THR A 77 -2.56 -10.51 -15.40
C THR A 77 -2.87 -9.79 -14.08
N PRO A 78 -2.43 -8.52 -13.88
CA PRO A 78 -2.63 -7.83 -12.61
C PRO A 78 -4.11 -7.64 -12.24
N ILE A 79 -4.45 -7.78 -10.95
CA ILE A 79 -5.81 -7.55 -10.43
C ILE A 79 -5.81 -7.01 -8.99
N ILE A 80 -6.67 -6.03 -8.71
CA ILE A 80 -7.02 -5.59 -7.36
C ILE A 80 -8.43 -6.10 -7.05
N ILE A 81 -8.55 -6.91 -6.00
CA ILE A 81 -9.80 -7.44 -5.48
C ILE A 81 -10.13 -6.69 -4.19
N GLN A 82 -11.06 -5.74 -4.31
CA GLN A 82 -11.62 -5.02 -3.16
C GLN A 82 -12.65 -5.89 -2.47
N VAL A 83 -12.35 -6.33 -1.25
CA VAL A 83 -13.19 -7.21 -0.45
C VAL A 83 -13.96 -6.41 0.58
N GLU A 84 -15.26 -6.67 0.68
CA GLU A 84 -16.14 -6.02 1.65
C GLU A 84 -17.07 -7.04 2.31
N GLY A 85 -17.14 -7.02 3.64
CA GLY A 85 -17.97 -7.93 4.42
C GLY A 85 -17.25 -9.23 4.81
N THR A 86 -18.04 -10.25 5.15
CA THR A 86 -17.54 -11.51 5.72
C THR A 86 -17.42 -12.61 4.67
N ILE A 87 -16.22 -13.12 4.52
CA ILE A 87 -15.85 -14.28 3.72
C ILE A 87 -15.72 -15.49 4.65
N ASN A 88 -16.36 -16.60 4.31
CA ASN A 88 -16.36 -17.82 5.13
C ASN A 88 -16.61 -19.05 4.25
N HIS A 89 -16.60 -20.24 4.85
CA HIS A 89 -16.85 -21.50 4.14
C HIS A 89 -18.21 -21.56 3.42
N GLY A 90 -19.25 -20.94 3.97
CA GLY A 90 -20.60 -20.98 3.39
C GLY A 90 -20.75 -20.15 2.11
N ASN A 91 -19.82 -19.22 1.86
CA ASN A 91 -19.81 -18.38 0.66
C ASN A 91 -18.52 -18.52 -0.17
N THR A 92 -17.79 -19.61 0.03
CA THR A 92 -16.56 -19.92 -0.70
C THR A 92 -16.69 -21.27 -1.41
N THR A 93 -16.57 -21.25 -2.73
CA THR A 93 -16.53 -22.45 -3.55
C THR A 93 -15.31 -22.40 -4.45
N LYS A 94 -14.79 -23.57 -4.82
CA LYS A 94 -13.75 -23.67 -5.85
C LYS A 94 -14.28 -23.10 -7.17
N VAL A 95 -13.45 -22.32 -7.83
CA VAL A 95 -13.63 -21.89 -9.23
C VAL A 95 -12.41 -22.35 -10.03
N SER A 96 -12.62 -22.80 -11.25
CA SER A 96 -11.54 -23.27 -12.13
C SER A 96 -11.49 -22.39 -13.38
N GLY A 97 -10.28 -22.15 -13.88
CA GLY A 97 -10.01 -21.43 -15.12
C GLY A 97 -8.50 -21.40 -15.40
N ASP A 98 -8.11 -21.03 -16.61
CA ASP A 98 -6.70 -21.09 -17.05
C ASP A 98 -5.76 -20.13 -16.28
N SER A 99 -6.32 -19.16 -15.56
CA SER A 99 -5.59 -18.14 -14.81
C SER A 99 -5.58 -18.33 -13.29
N CYS A 100 -6.05 -19.47 -12.78
CA CYS A 100 -6.15 -19.73 -11.34
C CYS A 100 -6.05 -21.22 -10.97
N ASN A 101 -5.65 -21.50 -9.74
CA ASN A 101 -5.75 -22.81 -9.12
C ASN A 101 -6.33 -22.66 -7.71
N THR A 102 -7.67 -22.70 -7.58
CA THR A 102 -8.35 -22.39 -6.31
C THR A 102 -8.83 -23.62 -5.53
N ALA A 103 -9.18 -23.42 -4.26
CA ALA A 103 -9.73 -24.42 -3.36
C ALA A 103 -11.07 -23.94 -2.75
N ALA A 104 -11.89 -24.82 -2.18
CA ALA A 104 -13.19 -24.43 -1.62
C ALA A 104 -13.13 -24.09 -0.12
N ASP A 105 -12.08 -24.54 0.57
CA ASP A 105 -11.91 -24.48 2.01
C ASP A 105 -10.98 -23.36 2.48
N LYS A 106 -10.52 -22.48 1.58
CA LYS A 106 -9.62 -21.36 1.82
C LYS A 106 -9.63 -20.40 0.64
N ILE A 107 -9.05 -19.21 0.82
CA ILE A 107 -8.70 -18.34 -0.31
C ILE A 107 -7.31 -18.74 -0.80
N GLU A 108 -7.27 -19.39 -1.95
CA GLU A 108 -6.03 -19.95 -2.51
C GLU A 108 -5.48 -19.03 -3.62
N LEU A 109 -4.27 -18.53 -3.41
CA LEU A 109 -3.44 -17.81 -4.37
C LEU A 109 -2.30 -18.73 -4.79
N LYS A 110 -2.58 -19.62 -5.75
CA LYS A 110 -1.64 -20.64 -6.19
C LYS A 110 -1.26 -20.49 -7.66
N GLU A 111 0.03 -20.65 -7.97
CA GLU A 111 0.60 -20.59 -9.33
C GLU A 111 0.24 -19.25 -10.02
N ILE A 112 0.25 -18.17 -9.25
CA ILE A 112 -0.34 -16.89 -9.62
C ILE A 112 0.63 -15.73 -9.37
N SER A 113 0.45 -14.63 -10.09
CA SER A 113 1.13 -13.38 -9.74
C SER A 113 0.28 -12.14 -9.96
N ASN A 114 0.77 -11.04 -9.39
CA ASN A 114 0.24 -9.68 -9.55
C ASN A 114 -1.19 -9.55 -9.00
N VAL A 115 -1.37 -9.89 -7.72
CA VAL A 115 -2.69 -9.88 -7.05
C VAL A 115 -2.64 -8.98 -5.82
N THR A 116 -3.65 -8.13 -5.66
CA THR A 116 -3.94 -7.43 -4.41
C THR A 116 -5.29 -7.88 -3.86
N ILE A 117 -5.33 -8.36 -2.63
CA ILE A 117 -6.56 -8.48 -1.84
C ILE A 117 -6.60 -7.30 -0.87
N LEU A 118 -7.59 -6.42 -1.01
CA LEU A 118 -7.71 -5.19 -0.24
C LEU A 118 -9.07 -5.12 0.46
N GLY A 119 -9.09 -5.03 1.79
CA GLY A 119 -10.32 -4.74 2.52
C GLY A 119 -10.79 -3.30 2.32
N VAL A 120 -12.08 -3.10 2.05
CA VAL A 120 -12.71 -1.78 1.85
C VAL A 120 -14.03 -1.64 2.60
N GLY A 121 -14.58 -0.42 2.67
CA GLY A 121 -15.90 -0.17 3.26
C GLY A 121 -15.95 -0.54 4.74
N ALA A 122 -16.88 -1.42 5.11
CA ALA A 122 -16.99 -1.96 6.48
C ALA A 122 -15.85 -2.92 6.89
N GLY A 123 -14.86 -3.13 6.01
CA GLY A 123 -13.73 -4.02 6.18
C GLY A 123 -13.96 -5.40 5.55
N ALA A 124 -12.87 -6.13 5.32
CA ALA A 124 -12.91 -7.53 4.89
C ALA A 124 -12.61 -8.44 6.08
N THR A 125 -13.54 -9.35 6.40
CA THR A 125 -13.33 -10.37 7.45
C THR A 125 -13.36 -11.76 6.83
N PHE A 126 -12.26 -12.50 6.94
CA PHE A 126 -12.18 -13.93 6.64
C PHE A 126 -12.40 -14.69 7.96
N ASP A 127 -13.62 -15.21 8.14
CA ASP A 127 -14.05 -15.88 9.37
C ASP A 127 -13.91 -17.40 9.22
N GLN A 128 -13.03 -17.97 10.03
CA GLN A 128 -12.65 -19.39 10.02
C GLN A 128 -12.04 -19.88 8.69
N LEU A 129 -11.74 -18.96 7.77
CA LEU A 129 -11.22 -19.23 6.44
C LEU A 129 -9.85 -18.57 6.28
N GLY A 130 -8.80 -19.36 6.02
CA GLY A 130 -7.43 -18.85 5.83
C GLY A 130 -7.15 -18.38 4.40
N ILE A 131 -6.06 -17.63 4.26
CA ILE A 131 -5.50 -17.21 2.98
C ILE A 131 -4.19 -18.00 2.76
N HIS A 132 -4.12 -18.71 1.64
CA HIS A 132 -2.98 -19.54 1.29
C HIS A 132 -2.29 -19.01 0.04
N ILE A 133 -0.97 -18.84 0.09
CA ILE A 133 -0.15 -18.37 -1.03
C ILE A 133 0.84 -19.48 -1.38
N ARG A 134 0.82 -19.96 -2.63
CA ARG A 134 1.66 -21.09 -3.03
C ARG A 134 2.23 -20.93 -4.43
N ASP A 135 3.53 -21.16 -4.61
CA ASP A 135 4.20 -21.06 -5.93
C ASP A 135 3.84 -19.75 -6.66
N SER A 136 3.85 -18.64 -5.93
CA SER A 136 3.24 -17.37 -6.36
C SER A 136 4.13 -16.17 -6.06
N SER A 137 3.88 -15.06 -6.76
CA SER A 137 4.72 -13.86 -6.57
C SER A 137 3.99 -12.54 -6.77
N ASN A 138 4.56 -11.47 -6.21
CA ASN A 138 4.02 -10.12 -6.30
C ASN A 138 2.56 -10.04 -5.79
N ILE A 139 2.40 -10.32 -4.49
CA ILE A 139 1.10 -10.40 -3.82
C ILE A 139 1.02 -9.35 -2.72
N ILE A 140 -0.10 -8.63 -2.66
CA ILE A 140 -0.42 -7.70 -1.56
C ILE A 140 -1.70 -8.20 -0.86
N ILE A 141 -1.64 -8.33 0.46
CA ILE A 141 -2.81 -8.57 1.32
C ILE A 141 -2.91 -7.40 2.29
N GLN A 142 -3.91 -6.54 2.14
CA GLN A 142 -3.98 -5.29 2.90
C GLN A 142 -5.36 -5.03 3.50
N ASN A 143 -5.39 -4.48 4.71
CA ASN A 143 -6.62 -4.07 5.40
C ASN A 143 -7.63 -5.22 5.65
N VAL A 144 -7.15 -6.42 5.94
CA VAL A 144 -8.00 -7.61 6.13
C VAL A 144 -7.98 -8.08 7.59
N THR A 145 -9.12 -8.59 8.06
CA THR A 145 -9.17 -9.38 9.29
C THR A 145 -9.27 -10.86 8.93
N VAL A 146 -8.37 -11.70 9.43
CA VAL A 146 -8.46 -13.17 9.31
C VAL A 146 -8.53 -13.74 10.72
N LYS A 147 -9.60 -14.49 11.03
CA LYS A 147 -9.83 -14.94 12.40
C LYS A 147 -10.24 -16.40 12.50
N ASN A 148 -9.77 -17.04 13.56
CA ASN A 148 -10.21 -18.36 14.02
C ASN A 148 -10.11 -19.48 12.98
N VAL A 149 -9.05 -19.46 12.17
CA VAL A 149 -8.77 -20.51 11.18
C VAL A 149 -8.32 -21.78 11.91
N LYS A 150 -9.06 -22.88 11.69
CA LYS A 150 -8.84 -24.13 12.44
C LYS A 150 -8.09 -25.16 11.62
N LYS A 151 -7.14 -25.82 12.28
CA LYS A 151 -6.46 -27.04 11.82
C LYS A 151 -7.29 -28.29 12.10
N SER A 152 -7.99 -28.30 13.23
CA SER A 152 -8.81 -29.42 13.69
C SER A 152 -10.14 -28.96 14.28
N GLY A 153 -11.12 -29.86 14.33
CA GLY A 153 -12.51 -29.51 14.57
C GLY A 153 -13.24 -29.17 13.26
N SER A 154 -14.30 -28.38 13.33
CA SER A 154 -15.05 -27.97 12.13
C SER A 154 -15.48 -26.49 12.25
N PRO A 155 -15.49 -25.73 11.15
CA PRO A 155 -14.86 -26.07 9.87
C PRO A 155 -13.32 -26.04 9.96
N ILE A 156 -12.61 -26.75 9.08
CA ILE A 156 -11.15 -26.67 8.94
C ILE A 156 -10.80 -25.83 7.71
N SER A 157 -9.69 -25.10 7.79
CA SER A 157 -9.18 -24.31 6.68
C SER A 157 -7.68 -24.14 6.79
N ASN A 158 -6.99 -24.12 5.64
CA ASN A 158 -5.60 -23.70 5.51
C ASN A 158 -4.61 -24.31 6.53
N GLY A 159 -4.81 -25.57 6.93
CA GLY A 159 -3.98 -26.22 7.96
C GLY A 159 -4.01 -25.54 9.34
N GLY A 160 -4.92 -24.59 9.58
CA GLY A 160 -4.98 -23.75 10.77
C GLY A 160 -4.28 -22.41 10.65
N ASP A 161 -3.57 -22.14 9.55
CA ASP A 161 -2.81 -20.91 9.37
C ASP A 161 -3.75 -19.77 8.95
N ALA A 162 -3.70 -18.61 9.62
CA ALA A 162 -4.48 -17.46 9.17
C ALA A 162 -4.01 -16.97 7.80
N ILE A 163 -2.70 -16.75 7.64
CA ILE A 163 -2.04 -16.58 6.35
C ILE A 163 -0.87 -17.56 6.28
N GLY A 164 -0.93 -18.48 5.33
CA GLY A 164 0.11 -19.48 5.10
C GLY A 164 0.75 -19.29 3.73
N MET A 165 2.08 -19.44 3.67
CA MET A 165 2.85 -19.36 2.42
C MET A 165 3.74 -20.59 2.29
N GLU A 166 3.71 -21.25 1.13
CA GLU A 166 4.57 -22.40 0.88
C GLU A 166 5.03 -22.51 -0.59
N SER A 167 6.18 -23.14 -0.80
CA SER A 167 6.73 -23.48 -2.13
C SER A 167 7.05 -22.25 -2.99
N THR A 168 8.32 -21.83 -3.00
CA THR A 168 8.89 -20.84 -3.93
C THR A 168 8.19 -19.47 -4.03
N VAL A 169 7.44 -19.07 -2.99
CA VAL A 169 6.75 -17.78 -2.96
C VAL A 169 7.75 -16.62 -2.90
N ARG A 170 7.53 -15.55 -3.67
CA ARG A 170 8.41 -14.37 -3.73
C ARG A 170 7.62 -13.06 -3.65
N ASN A 171 8.18 -12.04 -3.02
CA ASN A 171 7.63 -10.66 -3.07
C ASN A 171 6.18 -10.60 -2.59
N VAL A 172 6.00 -10.75 -1.28
CA VAL A 172 4.68 -10.67 -0.63
C VAL A 172 4.67 -9.56 0.42
N TRP A 173 3.66 -8.71 0.36
CA TRP A 173 3.43 -7.67 1.36
C TRP A 173 2.09 -7.89 2.05
N VAL A 174 2.14 -8.19 3.34
CA VAL A 174 0.97 -8.26 4.20
C VAL A 174 1.00 -7.05 5.13
N ASP A 175 -0.01 -6.20 5.00
CA ASP A 175 0.00 -4.88 5.62
C ASP A 175 -1.35 -4.56 6.25
N HIS A 176 -1.36 -3.93 7.43
CA HIS A 176 -2.62 -3.56 8.09
C HIS A 176 -3.60 -4.73 8.24
N ALA A 177 -3.08 -5.92 8.56
CA ALA A 177 -3.90 -7.10 8.79
C ALA A 177 -4.20 -7.28 10.27
N THR A 178 -5.39 -7.80 10.59
CA THR A 178 -5.72 -8.29 11.93
C THR A 178 -5.83 -9.80 11.88
N LEU A 179 -4.85 -10.50 12.45
CA LEU A 179 -4.79 -11.96 12.54
C LEU A 179 -5.08 -12.39 13.97
N LEU A 180 -6.12 -13.19 14.17
CA LEU A 180 -6.60 -13.57 15.50
C LEU A 180 -6.96 -15.05 15.56
N ALA A 181 -6.55 -15.72 16.63
CA ALA A 181 -7.07 -17.03 17.02
C ALA A 181 -7.83 -16.93 18.35
N SER A 182 -8.34 -18.06 18.83
CA SER A 182 -8.99 -18.15 20.14
C SER A 182 -8.38 -19.27 20.97
N GLY A 183 -7.05 -19.30 21.05
CA GLY A 183 -6.26 -20.32 21.76
C GLY A 183 -5.14 -20.92 20.90
N GLY A 184 -4.53 -21.98 21.40
CA GLY A 184 -3.44 -22.71 20.73
C GLY A 184 -3.87 -24.04 20.10
N GLU A 185 -2.90 -24.93 19.93
CA GLU A 185 -3.08 -26.23 19.27
C GLU A 185 -4.09 -27.14 19.98
N SER A 186 -4.14 -27.11 21.31
CA SER A 186 -5.14 -27.84 22.10
C SER A 186 -6.58 -27.39 21.84
N ALA A 187 -6.77 -26.16 21.36
CA ALA A 187 -8.06 -25.60 20.94
C ALA A 187 -8.33 -25.74 19.42
N GLY A 188 -7.41 -26.38 18.68
CA GLY A 188 -7.54 -26.67 17.25
C GLY A 188 -7.01 -25.59 16.30
N TYR A 189 -6.24 -24.61 16.81
CA TYR A 189 -5.60 -23.56 16.00
C TYR A 189 -4.13 -23.88 15.71
N ASP A 190 -3.56 -23.35 14.63
CA ASP A 190 -2.10 -23.45 14.35
C ASP A 190 -1.43 -22.07 14.35
N GLY A 191 -0.75 -21.66 13.27
CA GLY A 191 -0.07 -20.37 13.18
C GLY A 191 -0.97 -19.22 12.74
N LEU A 192 -0.55 -17.97 12.98
CA LEU A 192 -1.20 -16.82 12.33
C LEU A 192 -0.50 -16.48 11.01
N PHE A 193 0.84 -16.54 10.96
CA PHE A 193 1.63 -16.14 9.79
C PHE A 193 2.81 -17.08 9.53
N ASP A 194 2.61 -18.05 8.65
CA ASP A 194 3.54 -19.17 8.43
C ASP A 194 4.17 -19.16 7.02
N LEU A 195 5.48 -19.36 6.94
CA LEU A 195 6.29 -19.41 5.72
C LEU A 195 7.11 -20.71 5.69
N LYS A 196 6.97 -21.50 4.63
CA LYS A 196 7.53 -22.86 4.51
C LYS A 196 8.08 -23.08 3.10
N ASP A 197 9.05 -23.97 2.95
CA ASP A 197 9.48 -24.46 1.62
C ASP A 197 9.95 -23.34 0.67
N ASP A 198 11.05 -22.68 1.07
CA ASP A 198 11.75 -21.66 0.28
C ASP A 198 10.90 -20.42 -0.07
N VAL A 199 10.30 -19.75 0.92
CA VAL A 199 9.60 -18.46 0.76
C VAL A 199 10.57 -17.30 1.00
N GLN A 200 10.59 -16.29 0.12
CA GLN A 200 11.51 -15.16 0.26
C GLN A 200 10.91 -13.79 -0.09
N TYR A 201 11.53 -12.71 0.38
CA TYR A 201 11.14 -11.31 0.13
C TYR A 201 9.72 -11.00 0.63
N VAL A 202 9.52 -11.21 1.92
CA VAL A 202 8.22 -11.00 2.58
C VAL A 202 8.30 -9.83 3.55
N THR A 203 7.26 -9.01 3.62
CA THR A 203 7.11 -7.98 4.65
C THR A 203 5.75 -8.10 5.30
N LEU A 204 5.74 -8.21 6.63
CA LEU A 204 4.56 -8.10 7.48
C LEU A 204 4.66 -6.78 8.24
N SER A 205 3.76 -5.86 7.94
CA SER A 205 3.80 -4.49 8.46
C SER A 205 2.48 -4.06 9.04
N TYR A 206 2.54 -3.18 10.06
CA TYR A 206 1.37 -2.53 10.64
C TYR A 206 0.21 -3.49 10.96
N SER A 207 0.52 -4.72 11.36
CA SER A 207 -0.49 -5.77 11.55
C SER A 207 -0.64 -6.13 13.03
N THR A 208 -1.83 -6.57 13.43
CA THR A 208 -2.08 -7.12 14.76
C THR A 208 -2.14 -8.64 14.68
N LEU A 209 -1.38 -9.32 15.54
CA LEU A 209 -1.39 -10.76 15.74
C LEU A 209 -1.77 -11.01 17.20
N SER A 210 -2.82 -11.80 17.46
CA SER A 210 -3.31 -11.94 18.83
C SER A 210 -4.02 -13.24 19.19
N ASN A 211 -4.02 -13.53 20.49
CA ASN A 211 -4.79 -14.60 21.13
C ASN A 211 -4.53 -16.00 20.55
N SER A 212 -3.29 -16.26 20.16
CA SER A 212 -2.85 -17.49 19.51
C SER A 212 -1.76 -18.18 20.29
N GLY A 213 -1.74 -19.51 20.30
CA GLY A 213 -0.59 -20.25 20.80
C GLY A 213 0.68 -20.08 19.93
N ARG A 214 0.51 -19.71 18.65
CA ARG A 214 1.62 -19.57 17.70
C ARG A 214 1.43 -18.30 16.86
N GLY A 215 2.38 -17.38 16.95
CA GLY A 215 2.37 -16.17 16.13
C GLY A 215 2.70 -16.44 14.67
N GLY A 216 3.79 -17.14 14.38
CA GLY A 216 4.21 -17.44 13.03
C GLY A 216 5.53 -18.20 12.95
N LEU A 217 5.61 -19.13 12.01
CA LEU A 217 6.76 -19.99 11.77
C LEU A 217 7.40 -19.67 10.41
N ILE A 218 8.73 -19.56 10.39
CA ILE A 218 9.55 -19.34 9.18
C ILE A 218 10.52 -20.53 9.09
N GLY A 219 10.21 -21.46 8.19
CA GLY A 219 10.87 -22.76 8.11
C GLY A 219 10.18 -23.83 8.96
N SER A 220 9.63 -24.84 8.31
CA SER A 220 8.84 -25.94 8.93
C SER A 220 9.67 -26.88 9.80
N SER A 221 10.94 -27.07 9.48
CA SER A 221 11.87 -27.97 10.17
C SER A 221 13.28 -27.37 10.23
N GLU A 222 14.17 -27.95 11.04
CA GLU A 222 15.58 -27.50 11.13
C GLU A 222 16.36 -27.67 9.81
N THR A 223 15.80 -28.37 8.82
CA THR A 223 16.36 -28.47 7.46
C THR A 223 15.71 -27.49 6.46
N ASP A 224 14.53 -26.94 6.78
CA ASP A 224 13.81 -25.96 5.95
C ASP A 224 14.35 -24.54 6.19
N THR A 225 15.60 -24.33 5.77
CA THR A 225 16.38 -23.11 6.03
C THR A 225 16.45 -22.15 4.84
N GLY A 226 15.75 -22.47 3.73
CA GLY A 226 15.71 -21.66 2.51
C GLY A 226 14.83 -20.40 2.62
N ASN A 227 13.95 -20.35 3.63
CA ASN A 227 13.10 -19.19 3.88
C ASN A 227 13.95 -18.01 4.35
N SER A 228 13.93 -16.88 3.64
CA SER A 228 14.86 -15.77 3.92
C SER A 228 14.36 -14.42 3.41
N PHE A 229 14.96 -13.34 3.91
CA PHE A 229 14.62 -11.96 3.56
C PHE A 229 13.18 -11.64 3.97
N VAL A 230 12.94 -11.66 5.29
CA VAL A 230 11.63 -11.35 5.88
C VAL A 230 11.73 -10.09 6.73
N THR A 231 10.79 -9.17 6.58
CA THR A 231 10.69 -7.96 7.42
C THR A 231 9.43 -8.01 8.27
N PHE A 232 9.57 -7.70 9.55
CA PHE A 232 8.47 -7.51 10.49
C PHE A 232 8.60 -6.12 11.10
N HIS A 233 7.64 -5.22 10.84
CA HIS A 233 7.68 -3.93 11.52
C HIS A 233 6.34 -3.32 11.85
N HIS A 234 6.34 -2.52 12.91
CA HIS A 234 5.15 -1.81 13.38
C HIS A 234 3.96 -2.75 13.67
N ASN A 235 4.24 -4.01 13.93
CA ASN A 235 3.22 -4.99 14.28
C ASN A 235 2.95 -4.96 15.78
N LYS A 236 1.70 -5.30 16.13
CA LYS A 236 1.30 -5.59 17.50
C LYS A 236 1.20 -7.10 17.69
N TYR A 237 2.01 -7.65 18.57
CA TYR A 237 1.90 -9.04 19.03
C TYR A 237 1.28 -9.01 20.43
N GLN A 238 0.08 -9.56 20.61
CA GLN A 238 -0.63 -9.46 21.88
C GLN A 238 -1.19 -10.80 22.33
N ASN A 239 -0.87 -11.21 23.57
CA ASN A 239 -1.38 -12.46 24.16
C ASN A 239 -1.09 -13.66 23.23
N ILE A 240 0.19 -13.91 22.99
CA ILE A 240 0.68 -15.01 22.16
C ILE A 240 1.59 -15.89 22.99
N ASP A 241 1.44 -17.22 22.89
CA ASP A 241 2.30 -18.10 23.66
C ASP A 241 3.74 -18.08 23.14
N SER A 242 3.93 -18.35 21.84
CA SER A 242 5.26 -18.40 21.24
C SER A 242 5.31 -18.07 19.75
N ARG A 243 6.53 -18.12 19.18
CA ARG A 243 6.81 -17.99 17.73
C ARG A 243 6.45 -16.60 17.19
N THR A 244 7.17 -15.57 17.60
CA THR A 244 6.93 -14.19 17.11
C THR A 244 8.16 -13.52 16.47
N PRO A 245 8.81 -14.13 15.45
CA PRO A 245 8.53 -15.43 14.84
C PRO A 245 9.40 -16.56 15.42
N LEU A 246 9.09 -17.82 15.08
CA LEU A 246 10.09 -18.89 15.04
C LEU A 246 10.81 -18.81 13.70
N LEU A 247 12.13 -18.60 13.74
CA LEU A 247 12.95 -18.36 12.56
C LEU A 247 14.03 -19.43 12.40
N ARG A 248 14.01 -20.17 11.30
CA ARG A 248 15.03 -21.16 10.94
C ARG A 248 15.77 -20.73 9.69
N GLY A 249 17.10 -20.65 9.77
CA GLY A 249 17.91 -20.14 8.69
C GLY A 249 17.56 -18.70 8.28
N GLY A 250 17.97 -18.31 7.08
CA GLY A 250 17.62 -17.02 6.49
C GLY A 250 18.04 -15.77 7.27
N VAL A 251 17.51 -14.63 6.80
CA VAL A 251 17.68 -13.30 7.41
C VAL A 251 16.31 -12.69 7.68
N ALA A 252 16.11 -12.17 8.89
CA ALA A 252 14.94 -11.38 9.23
C ALA A 252 15.34 -10.01 9.79
N HIS A 253 14.60 -8.96 9.39
CA HIS A 253 14.69 -7.64 10.01
C HIS A 253 13.40 -7.37 10.78
N ILE A 254 13.52 -7.17 12.09
CA ILE A 254 12.42 -7.10 13.03
C ILE A 254 12.55 -5.77 13.78
N TYR A 255 11.75 -4.77 13.43
CA TYR A 255 11.91 -3.44 14.00
C TYR A 255 10.60 -2.72 14.34
N ASN A 256 10.62 -1.86 15.36
CA ASN A 256 9.45 -1.10 15.83
C ASN A 256 8.18 -1.92 16.06
N ASN A 257 8.29 -3.20 16.44
CA ASN A 257 7.13 -3.99 16.85
C ASN A 257 6.85 -3.80 18.34
N HIS A 258 5.57 -3.88 18.73
CA HIS A 258 5.14 -3.92 20.12
C HIS A 258 4.73 -5.35 20.48
N TYR A 259 5.48 -5.96 21.40
CA TYR A 259 5.17 -7.27 21.96
C TYR A 259 4.57 -7.08 23.35
N LEU A 260 3.35 -7.55 23.56
CA LEU A 260 2.59 -7.37 24.79
C LEU A 260 2.04 -8.70 25.28
N GLY A 261 2.58 -9.21 26.39
CA GLY A 261 2.08 -10.45 26.98
C GLY A 261 2.48 -11.70 26.20
N LEU A 262 3.75 -11.83 25.82
CA LEU A 262 4.26 -13.13 25.33
C LEU A 262 4.40 -14.10 26.50
N VAL A 263 3.73 -15.25 26.41
CA VAL A 263 3.56 -16.17 27.56
C VAL A 263 4.77 -17.10 27.74
N GLU A 264 5.29 -17.66 26.64
CA GLU A 264 6.39 -18.62 26.69
C GLU A 264 7.70 -18.07 26.13
N SER A 265 7.70 -17.62 24.87
CA SER A 265 8.90 -17.12 24.17
C SER A 265 8.57 -16.22 22.98
N GLY A 266 9.51 -15.38 22.55
CA GLY A 266 9.32 -14.45 21.43
C GLY A 266 10.02 -14.86 20.14
N ILE A 267 10.96 -14.01 19.71
CA ILE A 267 11.80 -14.20 18.53
C ILE A 267 12.73 -15.39 18.80
N ASN A 268 12.48 -16.51 18.12
CA ASN A 268 13.21 -17.76 18.32
C ASN A 268 14.10 -18.02 17.11
N SER A 269 15.36 -17.58 17.17
CA SER A 269 16.35 -17.71 16.10
C SER A 269 17.06 -19.06 16.21
N ARG A 270 16.98 -19.88 15.16
CA ARG A 270 17.46 -21.28 15.12
C ARG A 270 18.16 -21.61 13.81
N ALA A 271 18.86 -22.75 13.78
CA ALA A 271 19.42 -23.34 12.56
C ALA A 271 20.17 -22.32 11.68
N GLY A 272 21.04 -21.51 12.29
CA GLY A 272 21.83 -20.50 11.60
C GLY A 272 21.07 -19.25 11.15
N ALA A 273 19.84 -19.06 11.59
CA ALA A 273 19.06 -17.85 11.35
C ALA A 273 19.78 -16.58 11.81
N ARG A 274 19.52 -15.46 11.14
CA ARG A 274 20.10 -14.15 11.50
C ARG A 274 19.01 -13.10 11.64
N ALA A 275 18.68 -12.75 12.87
CA ALA A 275 17.68 -11.72 13.18
C ALA A 275 18.34 -10.37 13.47
N LYS A 276 18.01 -9.32 12.71
CA LYS A 276 18.28 -7.94 13.09
C LYS A 276 17.08 -7.42 13.88
N VAL A 277 17.26 -7.12 15.16
CA VAL A 277 16.17 -6.79 16.10
C VAL A 277 16.37 -5.37 16.61
N ASP A 278 15.68 -4.41 16.00
CA ASP A 278 15.94 -2.98 16.19
C ASP A 278 14.73 -2.22 16.72
N ASN A 279 14.92 -1.44 17.79
CA ASN A 279 13.94 -0.49 18.30
C ASN A 279 12.54 -1.09 18.56
N ASN A 280 12.45 -2.34 18.99
CA ASN A 280 11.18 -2.96 19.39
C ASN A 280 10.88 -2.66 20.86
N TYR A 281 9.59 -2.72 21.23
CA TYR A 281 9.15 -2.59 22.62
C TYR A 281 8.56 -3.93 23.09
N PHE A 282 9.22 -4.56 24.05
CA PHE A 282 8.74 -5.78 24.70
C PHE A 282 8.17 -5.44 26.06
N GLN A 283 6.92 -5.83 26.30
CA GLN A 283 6.16 -5.47 27.49
C GLN A 283 5.51 -6.69 28.13
N ASN A 284 5.66 -6.85 29.44
CA ASN A 284 4.99 -7.90 30.23
C ASN A 284 5.16 -9.29 29.59
N SER A 285 6.37 -9.62 29.16
CA SER A 285 6.64 -10.76 28.27
C SER A 285 7.73 -11.66 28.84
N LYS A 286 7.81 -12.90 28.33
CA LYS A 286 8.83 -13.87 28.73
C LYS A 286 9.70 -14.27 27.54
N ASP A 287 11.00 -14.45 27.79
CA ASP A 287 11.96 -15.08 26.87
C ASP A 287 11.85 -14.54 25.43
N VAL A 288 11.89 -13.21 25.30
CA VAL A 288 11.45 -12.51 24.08
C VAL A 288 12.42 -12.64 22.90
N LEU A 289 13.66 -13.07 23.15
CA LEU A 289 14.68 -13.31 22.14
C LEU A 289 15.61 -14.46 22.58
N GLY A 290 15.92 -15.39 21.69
CA GLY A 290 16.91 -16.42 21.95
C GLY A 290 16.80 -17.60 20.98
N THR A 291 17.36 -18.73 21.38
CA THR A 291 17.14 -20.04 20.77
C THR A 291 16.39 -20.90 21.77
N PHE A 292 15.20 -21.39 21.43
CA PHE A 292 14.38 -22.19 22.35
C PHE A 292 13.93 -23.50 21.71
N TYR A 293 13.81 -24.55 22.52
CA TYR A 293 13.34 -25.88 22.12
C TYR A 293 14.21 -26.57 21.04
N THR A 294 15.51 -26.24 21.00
CA THR A 294 16.52 -26.87 20.13
C THR A 294 17.94 -26.49 20.57
N ASP A 295 18.93 -27.33 20.23
CA ASP A 295 20.35 -27.02 20.33
C ASP A 295 20.93 -26.37 19.05
N GLN A 296 20.16 -26.33 17.95
CA GLN A 296 20.55 -25.71 16.69
C GLN A 296 20.42 -24.19 16.78
N ALA A 297 21.47 -23.55 17.26
CA ALA A 297 21.50 -22.11 17.50
C ALA A 297 21.29 -21.27 16.22
N GLY A 298 20.57 -20.16 16.40
CA GLY A 298 20.58 -19.04 15.48
C GLY A 298 21.41 -17.88 16.03
N TYR A 299 21.30 -16.74 15.37
CA TYR A 299 22.03 -15.53 15.65
C TYR A 299 21.13 -14.30 15.65
N TRP A 300 21.57 -13.26 16.35
CA TRP A 300 20.89 -11.98 16.40
C TRP A 300 21.86 -10.81 16.55
N GLN A 301 21.46 -9.69 15.98
CA GLN A 301 22.04 -8.39 16.24
C GLN A 301 20.95 -7.48 16.79
N VAL A 302 21.18 -6.87 17.94
CA VAL A 302 20.20 -6.03 18.64
C VAL A 302 20.65 -4.58 18.67
N SER A 303 19.69 -3.65 18.58
CA SER A 303 19.92 -2.23 18.83
C SER A 303 18.64 -1.56 19.33
N GLY A 304 18.73 -0.66 20.31
CA GLY A 304 17.64 0.26 20.68
C GLY A 304 16.35 -0.36 21.23
N ASN A 305 16.30 -1.67 21.51
CA ASN A 305 15.10 -2.33 22.06
C ASN A 305 14.85 -1.93 23.53
N ILE A 306 13.57 -1.88 23.92
CA ILE A 306 13.15 -1.71 25.32
C ILE A 306 12.55 -3.02 25.84
N PHE A 307 13.02 -3.44 27.02
CA PHE A 307 12.52 -4.61 27.75
C PHE A 307 11.82 -4.14 29.04
N ASP A 308 10.51 -3.92 28.94
CA ASP A 308 9.64 -3.45 30.03
C ASP A 308 8.93 -4.64 30.68
N ASN A 309 9.26 -4.93 31.95
CA ASN A 309 8.75 -6.09 32.68
C ASN A 309 8.91 -7.40 31.89
N VAL A 310 10.13 -7.65 31.40
CA VAL A 310 10.49 -8.89 30.70
C VAL A 310 11.16 -9.85 31.67
N THR A 311 10.69 -11.10 31.67
CA THR A 311 11.30 -12.20 32.45
C THR A 311 12.09 -13.14 31.55
N TRP A 312 13.12 -13.75 32.11
CA TRP A 312 14.04 -14.62 31.38
C TRP A 312 14.25 -15.92 32.15
N SER A 313 14.18 -17.04 31.44
CA SER A 313 14.53 -18.35 31.99
C SER A 313 16.05 -18.50 32.14
N ALA A 314 16.49 -19.48 32.92
CA ALA A 314 17.92 -19.85 32.95
C ALA A 314 18.30 -20.60 31.65
N PRO A 315 19.53 -20.43 31.13
CA PRO A 315 20.03 -21.25 30.04
C PRO A 315 20.03 -22.75 30.39
N GLY A 316 19.71 -23.58 29.40
CA GLY A 316 19.69 -25.04 29.46
C GLY A 316 20.17 -25.66 28.14
N SER A 317 20.02 -26.97 27.99
CA SER A 317 20.52 -27.69 26.80
C SER A 317 19.84 -27.25 25.49
N GLU A 318 18.55 -26.95 25.54
CA GLU A 318 17.73 -26.61 24.36
C GLU A 318 17.06 -25.24 24.49
N ASN A 319 17.31 -24.52 25.58
CA ASN A 319 16.74 -23.21 25.85
C ASN A 319 17.88 -22.24 26.21
N ASN A 320 18.16 -21.31 25.31
CA ASN A 320 19.22 -20.33 25.41
C ASN A 320 18.62 -18.92 25.20
N PRO A 321 17.99 -18.34 26.25
CA PRO A 321 17.48 -16.98 26.19
C PRO A 321 18.61 -15.96 26.04
N ALA A 322 18.39 -14.88 25.29
CA ALA A 322 19.40 -13.85 25.05
C ALA A 322 19.58 -12.90 26.26
N GLY A 323 18.58 -12.77 27.12
CA GLY A 323 18.61 -11.89 28.29
C GLY A 323 19.00 -12.60 29.60
N PRO A 324 19.02 -11.87 30.73
CA PRO A 324 18.60 -10.46 30.86
C PRO A 324 19.61 -9.46 30.26
N ASN A 325 20.88 -9.84 30.07
CA ASN A 325 21.92 -8.99 29.52
C ASN A 325 22.04 -9.21 28.00
N VAL A 326 21.05 -8.74 27.24
CA VAL A 326 20.96 -8.98 25.80
C VAL A 326 22.12 -8.33 25.06
N THR A 327 22.94 -9.14 24.39
CA THR A 327 24.05 -8.69 23.52
C THR A 327 23.94 -9.29 22.12
N SER A 328 24.41 -8.56 21.13
CA SER A 328 24.57 -9.09 19.76
C SER A 328 25.60 -10.21 19.73
N ASN A 329 25.32 -11.27 18.99
CA ASN A 329 26.26 -12.38 18.74
C ASN A 329 26.66 -12.53 17.26
N THR A 330 26.15 -11.64 16.40
CA THR A 330 26.50 -11.55 14.99
C THR A 330 26.36 -10.11 14.47
N THR A 331 26.67 -9.92 13.19
CA THR A 331 26.32 -8.71 12.43
C THR A 331 25.44 -9.09 11.24
N VAL A 332 24.38 -8.34 11.02
CA VAL A 332 23.38 -8.57 9.97
C VAL A 332 23.27 -7.31 9.10
N SER A 333 23.45 -7.47 7.79
CA SER A 333 23.31 -6.39 6.81
C SER A 333 21.88 -6.31 6.29
N ILE A 334 21.30 -5.10 6.32
CA ILE A 334 19.97 -4.82 5.76
C ILE A 334 20.14 -4.00 4.47
N PRO A 335 19.74 -4.52 3.29
CA PRO A 335 20.09 -3.93 1.99
C PRO A 335 19.12 -2.82 1.53
N TYR A 336 18.21 -2.37 2.40
CA TYR A 336 17.23 -1.33 2.08
C TYR A 336 17.25 -0.21 3.11
N SER A 337 16.78 0.96 2.68
CA SER A 337 16.61 2.11 3.57
C SER A 337 15.36 1.95 4.43
N PHE A 338 15.44 2.35 5.69
CA PHE A 338 14.30 2.42 6.59
C PHE A 338 14.53 3.54 7.60
N THR A 339 13.44 4.06 8.17
CA THR A 339 13.49 4.99 9.30
C THR A 339 12.77 4.35 10.45
N ALA A 340 13.47 4.14 11.57
CA ALA A 340 12.89 3.54 12.76
C ALA A 340 12.52 4.60 13.80
N ASP A 341 11.34 4.44 14.39
CA ASP A 341 10.94 5.20 15.58
C ASP A 341 11.85 4.87 16.77
N SER A 342 11.92 5.78 17.75
CA SER A 342 12.43 5.42 19.08
C SER A 342 11.57 4.31 19.67
N ALA A 343 12.18 3.27 20.25
CA ALA A 343 11.44 2.19 20.89
C ALA A 343 10.44 2.69 21.93
N SER A 344 10.74 3.78 22.65
CA SER A 344 9.88 4.33 23.71
C SER A 344 8.50 4.76 23.24
N CYS A 345 8.33 5.13 21.98
CA CYS A 345 7.05 5.56 21.42
C CYS A 345 6.35 4.48 20.59
N VAL A 346 7.02 3.35 20.33
CA VAL A 346 6.48 2.23 19.55
C VAL A 346 5.11 1.77 20.05
N PRO A 347 4.84 1.60 21.37
CA PRO A 347 3.51 1.22 21.83
C PRO A 347 2.41 2.19 21.36
N SER A 348 2.68 3.50 21.36
CA SER A 348 1.71 4.52 20.94
C SER A 348 1.51 4.56 19.43
N VAL A 349 2.61 4.44 18.66
CA VAL A 349 2.57 4.37 17.19
C VAL A 349 1.80 3.13 16.76
N VAL A 350 2.21 1.95 17.25
CA VAL A 350 1.59 0.66 16.93
C VAL A 350 0.12 0.64 17.33
N ALA A 351 -0.26 1.19 18.48
CA ALA A 351 -1.67 1.27 18.88
C ALA A 351 -2.53 2.12 17.94
N ALA A 352 -1.94 3.11 17.25
CA ALA A 352 -2.64 4.00 16.33
C ALA A 352 -2.66 3.49 14.88
N THR A 353 -1.71 2.63 14.51
CA THR A 353 -1.50 2.19 13.13
C THR A 353 -1.88 0.73 12.89
N ALA A 354 -1.61 -0.18 13.84
CA ALA A 354 -1.62 -1.60 13.54
C ALA A 354 -3.01 -2.25 13.48
N GLY A 355 -3.21 -3.10 12.49
CA GLY A 355 -4.44 -3.84 12.25
C GLY A 355 -5.28 -3.30 11.09
N ALA A 356 -6.32 -4.05 10.76
CA ALA A 356 -7.32 -3.63 9.79
C ALA A 356 -8.18 -2.46 10.32
N ASN A 357 -8.73 -1.68 9.39
CA ASN A 357 -9.63 -0.57 9.63
C ASN A 357 -9.03 0.58 10.47
N THR A 358 -7.70 0.75 10.44
CA THR A 358 -7.01 1.88 11.08
C THR A 358 -6.86 3.10 10.17
N GLY A 359 -7.43 3.04 8.97
CA GLY A 359 -7.25 4.06 7.93
C GLY A 359 -5.86 4.00 7.28
N LEU A 360 -5.21 2.82 7.32
CA LEU A 360 -3.88 2.57 6.75
C LEU A 360 -2.85 3.61 7.23
N LYS A 361 -2.92 3.95 8.53
CA LYS A 361 -1.99 4.90 9.13
C LYS A 361 -0.62 4.29 9.27
N VAL A 362 0.40 5.05 8.94
CA VAL A 362 1.80 4.63 9.02
C VAL A 362 2.58 5.57 9.93
N SER A 363 3.72 5.09 10.41
CA SER A 363 4.69 5.92 11.09
C SER A 363 5.40 6.85 10.13
N THR A 364 5.79 8.02 10.63
CA THR A 364 6.70 8.97 9.98
C THR A 364 8.17 8.70 10.32
N GLY A 365 8.45 7.74 11.23
CA GLY A 365 9.79 7.46 11.75
C GLY A 365 10.27 8.44 12.82
N THR A 366 9.39 9.35 13.27
CA THR A 366 9.68 10.36 14.29
C THR A 366 8.65 10.34 15.43
N CYS A 367 8.22 9.15 15.84
CA CYS A 367 7.19 8.94 16.87
C CYS A 367 5.85 9.61 16.57
N SER A 368 5.53 9.77 15.28
CA SER A 368 4.30 10.41 14.82
C SER A 368 3.67 9.58 13.72
N VAL A 369 2.34 9.62 13.64
CA VAL A 369 1.56 8.85 12.67
C VAL A 369 0.98 9.77 11.61
N THR A 370 0.92 9.29 10.38
CA THR A 370 0.20 9.91 9.28
C THR A 370 -0.72 8.87 8.67
N THR A 371 -1.83 9.26 8.07
CA THR A 371 -2.50 8.36 7.12
C THR A 371 -1.57 8.19 5.92
N THR A 372 -1.52 7.00 5.34
CA THR A 372 -1.17 6.92 3.92
C THR A 372 -2.31 7.64 3.20
N SER A 373 -2.13 8.95 2.98
CA SER A 373 -2.99 9.62 2.02
C SER A 373 -2.84 8.81 0.73
N PRO A 374 -3.92 8.37 0.07
CA PRO A 374 -3.77 8.08 -1.34
C PRO A 374 -3.08 9.32 -1.91
N THR A 375 -2.15 9.13 -2.83
CA THR A 375 -2.03 10.15 -3.87
C THR A 375 -3.39 10.16 -4.58
N ALA A 376 -4.26 11.01 -4.02
CA ALA A 376 -5.60 11.49 -4.35
C ALA A 376 -6.76 10.50 -4.58
N SER A 377 -7.79 10.65 -3.74
CA SER A 377 -9.11 11.11 -4.24
C SER A 377 -9.51 12.36 -3.44
N PRO A 378 -10.26 13.31 -4.01
CA PRO A 378 -10.02 14.74 -3.86
C PRO A 378 -10.54 15.34 -2.54
N THR A 379 -9.95 16.51 -2.23
CA THR A 379 -10.56 17.75 -1.71
C THR A 379 -10.08 18.28 -0.34
N SER A 380 -9.73 19.58 -0.40
CA SER A 380 -9.77 20.65 0.61
C SER A 380 -8.76 20.71 1.76
N SER A 381 -7.61 21.35 1.44
CA SER A 381 -6.86 22.35 2.23
C SER A 381 -5.91 21.89 3.35
N PRO A 382 -4.65 22.37 3.32
CA PRO A 382 -4.07 22.93 4.55
C PRO A 382 -3.29 24.24 4.37
N THR A 383 -3.21 24.97 5.49
CA THR A 383 -2.62 26.29 5.71
C THR A 383 -1.08 26.27 5.87
N ALA A 384 -0.43 27.25 5.24
CA ALA A 384 0.85 27.96 5.52
C ALA A 384 2.14 27.26 6.06
N SER A 385 3.21 27.36 5.22
CA SER A 385 4.68 27.65 5.39
C SER A 385 5.50 27.10 6.58
N PRO A 386 6.74 26.56 6.38
CA PRO A 386 7.97 27.39 6.24
C PRO A 386 9.08 26.80 5.28
N THR A 387 9.81 27.63 4.53
CA THR A 387 11.20 28.16 4.73
C THR A 387 12.38 27.16 4.51
N VAL A 388 13.08 27.38 3.38
CA VAL A 388 14.50 27.14 2.93
C VAL A 388 15.41 26.16 3.72
N SER A 389 16.35 25.37 3.16
CA SER A 389 17.17 25.44 1.94
C SER A 389 17.77 24.05 1.59
N PRO A 390 18.31 23.82 0.38
CA PRO A 390 18.60 22.50 -0.19
C PRO A 390 20.05 22.03 0.04
N THR A 391 20.27 20.71 -0.02
CA THR A 391 21.58 20.17 -0.49
C THR A 391 21.35 19.03 -1.49
N THR A 392 21.85 19.25 -2.71
CA THR A 392 22.23 18.33 -3.81
C THR A 392 21.19 17.40 -4.48
N SER A 393 20.83 17.78 -5.73
CA SER A 393 20.56 17.05 -7.01
C SER A 393 19.76 15.74 -7.02
N PRO A 394 18.78 15.52 -7.95
CA PRO A 394 19.09 15.22 -9.36
C PRO A 394 18.06 15.66 -10.46
N THR A 395 18.48 15.46 -11.72
CA THR A 395 17.81 15.55 -13.05
C THR A 395 18.00 16.84 -13.86
N GLY A 396 18.78 16.73 -14.94
CA GLY A 396 19.29 17.82 -15.76
C GLY A 396 18.29 18.32 -16.81
N ASN A 397 18.35 19.64 -17.08
CA ASN A 397 17.74 20.25 -18.26
C ASN A 397 18.24 19.60 -19.56
N PRO A 398 17.41 19.53 -20.62
CA PRO A 398 17.87 19.14 -21.95
C PRO A 398 19.02 20.03 -22.43
N THR A 399 20.03 19.45 -23.07
CA THR A 399 21.07 20.18 -23.80
C THR A 399 20.66 20.39 -25.26
N GLY A 400 20.82 21.60 -25.81
CA GLY A 400 20.46 21.94 -27.20
C GLY A 400 19.84 23.34 -27.36
N VAL A 401 19.68 23.81 -28.60
CA VAL A 401 18.98 25.08 -28.91
C VAL A 401 17.46 24.87 -28.74
N ASN A 402 16.82 25.67 -27.89
CA ASN A 402 15.37 25.68 -27.74
C ASN A 402 14.74 26.37 -28.97
N LEU A 403 14.06 25.58 -29.81
CA LEU A 403 13.45 25.99 -31.07
C LEU A 403 12.10 26.73 -30.87
N SER A 404 11.61 26.81 -29.62
CA SER A 404 10.39 27.56 -29.29
C SER A 404 10.65 29.06 -29.20
N VAL A 405 11.89 29.47 -28.94
CA VAL A 405 12.28 30.88 -28.88
C VAL A 405 12.19 31.48 -30.29
N GLY A 406 11.37 32.52 -30.45
CA GLY A 406 11.10 33.17 -31.75
C GLY A 406 10.05 32.46 -32.63
N ALA A 407 9.50 31.33 -32.18
CA ALA A 407 8.40 30.67 -32.85
C ALA A 407 7.04 31.35 -32.58
N GLY A 408 6.00 30.95 -33.32
CA GLY A 408 4.62 31.28 -33.01
C GLY A 408 4.00 30.27 -32.03
N SER A 409 2.83 30.61 -31.49
CA SER A 409 1.99 29.67 -30.74
C SER A 409 0.51 29.88 -31.02
N ASP A 410 -0.27 28.85 -30.75
CA ASP A 410 -1.72 28.89 -30.63
C ASP A 410 -2.20 27.70 -29.79
N GLY A 411 -3.50 27.65 -29.50
CA GLY A 411 -4.09 26.58 -28.70
C GLY A 411 -5.60 26.51 -28.84
N SER A 412 -6.22 25.59 -28.10
CA SER A 412 -7.67 25.33 -28.18
C SER A 412 -8.51 26.42 -27.51
N SER A 413 -8.15 26.80 -26.28
CA SER A 413 -8.79 27.86 -25.49
C SER A 413 -7.76 28.50 -24.55
N LYS A 414 -8.10 29.65 -23.95
CA LYS A 414 -7.26 30.28 -22.94
C LYS A 414 -8.08 30.89 -21.81
N ALA A 415 -7.65 30.70 -20.57
CA ALA A 415 -8.23 31.34 -19.40
C ALA A 415 -7.95 32.86 -19.41
N SER A 416 -8.82 33.63 -18.77
CA SER A 416 -8.63 35.08 -18.61
C SER A 416 -7.30 35.37 -17.92
N GLY A 417 -6.55 36.34 -18.44
CA GLY A 417 -5.23 36.72 -17.90
C GLY A 417 -4.05 35.85 -18.36
N THR A 418 -4.26 34.92 -19.30
CA THR A 418 -3.18 34.11 -19.92
C THR A 418 -3.06 34.35 -21.42
N SER A 419 -1.91 34.00 -21.99
CA SER A 419 -1.64 34.08 -23.42
C SER A 419 -0.99 32.80 -23.94
N TYR A 420 -1.28 32.44 -25.20
CA TYR A 420 -0.48 31.44 -25.90
C TYR A 420 0.99 31.87 -26.00
N GLY A 421 1.24 33.19 -25.98
CA GLY A 421 2.57 33.82 -25.93
C GLY A 421 3.47 33.29 -24.82
N ASP A 422 2.86 32.99 -23.67
CA ASP A 422 3.58 32.83 -22.41
C ASP A 422 4.41 31.54 -22.38
N VAL A 423 4.07 30.53 -23.17
CA VAL A 423 4.80 29.24 -23.17
C VAL A 423 6.18 29.26 -23.84
N ARG A 424 6.67 30.42 -24.26
CA ARG A 424 7.95 30.54 -24.96
C ARG A 424 8.67 31.85 -24.67
N ASP A 425 8.29 32.52 -23.59
CA ASP A 425 8.89 33.80 -23.21
C ASP A 425 10.09 33.62 -22.28
N GLY A 426 10.39 32.38 -21.86
CA GLY A 426 11.49 32.03 -20.99
C GLY A 426 11.20 32.29 -19.51
N SER A 427 9.95 32.60 -19.15
CA SER A 427 9.54 32.93 -17.79
C SER A 427 8.63 31.84 -17.22
N LEU A 428 9.06 31.25 -16.10
CA LEU A 428 8.23 30.30 -15.34
C LEU A 428 7.09 30.96 -14.54
N THR A 429 6.99 32.29 -14.62
CA THR A 429 6.00 33.10 -13.87
C THR A 429 4.78 33.47 -14.70
N THR A 430 4.92 33.40 -16.03
CA THR A 430 3.86 33.55 -17.02
C THR A 430 3.48 32.16 -17.52
N PHE A 431 2.24 31.97 -17.97
CA PHE A 431 1.79 30.66 -18.43
C PHE A 431 0.57 30.75 -19.32
N TRP A 432 0.45 29.79 -20.23
CA TRP A 432 -0.81 29.48 -20.86
C TRP A 432 -1.62 28.50 -19.99
N SER A 433 -2.93 28.71 -19.92
CA SER A 433 -3.86 27.79 -19.28
C SER A 433 -5.14 27.70 -20.12
N PRO A 434 -5.70 26.51 -20.40
CA PRO A 434 -6.96 26.39 -21.12
C PRO A 434 -8.14 26.82 -20.22
N SER A 435 -9.34 26.94 -20.81
CA SER A 435 -10.54 27.33 -20.05
C SER A 435 -11.10 26.23 -19.13
N GLY A 436 -10.55 25.02 -19.18
CA GLY A 436 -10.99 23.87 -18.39
C GLY A 436 -9.86 22.90 -18.05
N ALA A 437 -10.19 21.69 -17.61
CA ALA A 437 -9.21 20.68 -17.21
C ALA A 437 -8.52 19.95 -18.39
N THR A 438 -8.79 20.36 -19.62
CA THR A 438 -8.15 19.83 -20.84
C THR A 438 -7.95 20.97 -21.82
N GLY A 439 -7.01 20.79 -22.74
CA GLY A 439 -6.74 21.76 -23.77
C GLY A 439 -5.42 21.51 -24.47
N ASP A 440 -5.24 22.20 -25.58
CA ASP A 440 -4.11 21.99 -26.47
C ASP A 440 -3.34 23.30 -26.59
N ILE A 441 -2.02 23.24 -26.46
CA ILE A 441 -1.10 24.35 -26.73
C ILE A 441 -0.10 23.89 -27.76
N SER A 442 0.31 24.80 -28.65
CA SER A 442 1.18 24.46 -29.76
C SER A 442 2.28 25.48 -29.95
N ILE A 443 3.43 24.98 -30.42
CA ILE A 443 4.49 25.79 -31.02
C ILE A 443 4.40 25.62 -32.54
N LYS A 444 4.51 26.72 -33.28
CA LYS A 444 4.43 26.74 -34.75
C LYS A 444 5.53 27.57 -35.39
N TRP A 445 5.99 27.10 -36.54
CA TRP A 445 7.07 27.72 -37.33
C TRP A 445 6.56 28.07 -38.73
N SER A 446 7.19 29.07 -39.37
CA SER A 446 6.86 29.48 -40.74
C SER A 446 7.27 28.45 -41.81
N ALA A 447 8.17 27.54 -41.46
CA ALA A 447 8.65 26.43 -42.29
C ALA A 447 8.77 25.16 -41.45
N ALA A 448 8.78 23.99 -42.11
CA ALA A 448 8.89 22.71 -41.43
C ALA A 448 10.20 22.63 -40.63
N THR A 449 10.07 22.33 -39.34
CA THR A 449 11.16 22.25 -38.37
C THR A 449 11.21 20.85 -37.78
N THR A 450 12.40 20.26 -37.68
CA THR A 450 12.59 18.92 -37.12
C THR A 450 12.68 19.00 -35.59
N VAL A 451 11.79 18.29 -34.90
CA VAL A 451 11.74 18.21 -33.44
C VAL A 451 11.65 16.74 -33.02
N SER A 452 12.38 16.34 -31.99
CA SER A 452 12.35 14.97 -31.43
C SER A 452 12.18 14.94 -29.91
N LYS A 453 12.23 16.11 -29.28
CA LYS A 453 12.14 16.27 -27.84
C LYS A 453 11.44 17.57 -27.49
N ILE A 454 10.63 17.53 -26.45
CA ILE A 454 10.05 18.72 -25.84
C ILE A 454 10.33 18.70 -24.34
N ASN A 455 10.31 19.88 -23.73
CA ASN A 455 10.31 20.00 -22.28
C ASN A 455 9.15 20.90 -21.87
N ILE A 456 8.15 20.28 -21.24
CA ILE A 456 6.98 20.98 -20.72
C ILE A 456 7.31 21.39 -19.29
N ARG A 457 7.42 22.69 -19.05
CA ARG A 457 7.58 23.23 -17.71
C ARG A 457 6.25 23.76 -17.23
N GLU A 458 5.84 23.31 -16.07
CA GLU A 458 4.61 23.75 -15.44
C GLU A 458 4.82 25.03 -14.65
N ALA A 459 3.80 25.90 -14.67
CA ALA A 459 3.74 26.96 -13.69
C ALA A 459 3.49 26.34 -12.31
N SER A 460 3.93 27.03 -11.25
CA SER A 460 3.71 26.55 -9.88
C SER A 460 2.23 26.23 -9.61
N GLY A 461 1.98 25.04 -9.05
CA GLY A 461 0.63 24.56 -8.73
C GLY A 461 -0.17 24.02 -9.92
N SER A 462 0.43 23.87 -11.11
CA SER A 462 -0.15 23.05 -12.18
C SER A 462 0.19 21.57 -11.95
N SER A 463 -0.72 20.71 -12.38
CA SER A 463 -0.54 19.26 -12.42
C SER A 463 -1.17 18.71 -13.69
N ILE A 464 -0.38 18.66 -14.76
CA ILE A 464 -0.74 18.00 -16.00
C ILE A 464 -0.81 16.50 -15.74
N GLY A 465 -1.96 15.90 -16.04
CA GLY A 465 -2.25 14.49 -15.84
C GLY A 465 -1.77 13.72 -17.06
N ALA A 466 -2.68 13.28 -17.92
CA ALA A 466 -2.36 12.62 -19.17
C ALA A 466 -2.23 13.61 -20.34
N TYR A 467 -1.36 13.27 -21.29
CA TYR A 467 -1.16 14.07 -22.50
C TYR A 467 -1.00 13.21 -23.76
N GLN A 468 -1.14 13.86 -24.91
CA GLN A 468 -0.66 13.42 -26.21
C GLN A 468 0.23 14.51 -26.81
N VAL A 469 1.36 14.13 -27.39
CA VAL A 469 2.11 15.02 -28.28
C VAL A 469 1.68 14.70 -29.70
N LEU A 470 1.25 15.72 -30.44
CA LEU A 470 0.74 15.58 -31.80
C LEU A 470 1.63 16.33 -32.78
N ASN A 471 1.74 15.79 -33.99
CA ASN A 471 2.06 16.59 -35.15
C ASN A 471 0.86 17.51 -35.41
N GLY A 472 0.96 18.77 -35.01
CA GLY A 472 -0.14 19.73 -35.07
C GLY A 472 -0.56 20.15 -36.47
N ALA A 473 0.23 19.80 -37.50
CA ALA A 473 -0.15 20.00 -38.90
C ALA A 473 -1.02 18.86 -39.46
N THR A 474 -0.84 17.62 -38.96
CA THR A 474 -1.53 16.42 -39.49
C THR A 474 -2.50 15.78 -38.50
N GLY A 475 -2.40 16.09 -37.21
CA GLY A 475 -3.16 15.46 -36.12
C GLY A 475 -2.60 14.12 -35.66
N ALA A 476 -1.51 13.62 -36.23
CA ALA A 476 -0.92 12.34 -35.85
C ALA A 476 -0.35 12.37 -34.43
N VAL A 477 -0.67 11.36 -33.61
CA VAL A 477 -0.10 11.19 -32.26
C VAL A 477 1.35 10.70 -32.38
N LEU A 478 2.30 11.47 -31.87
CA LEU A 478 3.72 11.15 -31.85
C LEU A 478 4.11 10.37 -30.58
N THR A 479 3.50 10.70 -29.45
CA THR A 479 3.63 9.97 -28.18
C THR A 479 2.48 10.32 -27.23
N SER A 480 2.29 9.54 -26.17
CA SER A 480 1.33 9.80 -25.10
C SER A 480 1.96 9.42 -23.77
N GLY A 481 1.56 10.07 -22.70
CA GLY A 481 2.13 9.83 -21.39
C GLY A 481 1.40 10.59 -20.30
N SER A 482 2.05 10.74 -19.16
CA SER A 482 1.55 11.53 -18.05
C SER A 482 2.62 12.44 -17.46
N GLY A 483 2.18 13.49 -16.76
CA GLY A 483 3.04 14.50 -16.17
C GLY A 483 3.59 15.49 -17.20
N ALA A 484 4.35 16.46 -16.69
CA ALA A 484 5.18 17.35 -17.46
C ALA A 484 6.66 16.95 -17.38
N GLY A 485 7.54 17.72 -18.01
CA GLY A 485 8.98 17.48 -18.07
C GLY A 485 9.46 17.13 -19.47
N VAL A 486 10.61 16.45 -19.53
CA VAL A 486 11.29 16.11 -20.78
C VAL A 486 10.61 14.90 -21.43
N ILE A 487 10.12 15.08 -22.65
CA ILE A 487 9.38 14.08 -23.41
C ILE A 487 10.08 13.90 -24.75
N THR A 488 10.40 12.66 -25.09
CA THR A 488 11.03 12.28 -26.37
C THR A 488 10.04 11.57 -27.28
N PHE A 489 10.22 11.74 -28.59
CA PHE A 489 9.42 11.09 -29.63
C PHE A 489 10.25 10.98 -30.93
N PRO A 490 9.83 10.14 -31.89
CA PRO A 490 10.54 10.03 -33.17
C PRO A 490 10.73 11.40 -33.83
N ALA A 491 11.94 11.67 -34.34
CA ALA A 491 12.25 12.94 -34.99
C ALA A 491 11.24 13.25 -36.10
N THR A 492 10.52 14.35 -35.95
CA THR A 492 9.37 14.71 -36.78
C THR A 492 9.60 16.08 -37.39
N SER A 493 9.58 16.17 -38.72
CA SER A 493 9.57 17.44 -39.45
C SER A 493 8.14 17.94 -39.59
N THR A 494 7.83 19.10 -38.99
CA THR A 494 6.48 19.68 -39.01
C THR A 494 6.51 21.19 -38.86
N THR A 495 5.46 21.88 -39.32
CA THR A 495 5.27 23.31 -39.08
C THR A 495 4.60 23.59 -37.72
N LYS A 496 4.11 22.55 -37.03
CA LYS A 496 3.41 22.70 -35.75
C LYS A 496 3.54 21.45 -34.88
N ILE A 497 3.91 21.62 -33.62
CA ILE A 497 3.86 20.59 -32.58
C ILE A 497 2.84 21.00 -31.53
N THR A 498 1.96 20.07 -31.15
CA THR A 498 0.88 20.32 -30.20
C THR A 498 1.04 19.42 -28.98
N PHE A 499 1.03 20.02 -27.80
CA PHE A 499 0.89 19.33 -26.54
C PHE A 499 -0.59 19.37 -26.13
N LYS A 500 -1.24 18.21 -26.21
CA LYS A 500 -2.66 18.02 -25.93
C LYS A 500 -2.82 17.41 -24.55
N ILE A 501 -3.41 18.16 -23.64
CA ILE A 501 -3.70 17.70 -22.28
C ILE A 501 -5.04 16.98 -22.30
N THR A 502 -5.01 15.67 -22.06
CA THR A 502 -6.21 14.81 -22.06
C THR A 502 -6.76 14.60 -20.66
N SER A 503 -5.96 14.82 -19.61
CA SER A 503 -6.43 15.00 -18.24
C SER A 503 -5.46 15.85 -17.42
N SER A 504 -5.96 16.51 -16.39
CA SER A 504 -5.15 17.19 -15.38
C SER A 504 -5.91 17.25 -14.06
N SER A 505 -5.16 17.43 -12.96
CA SER A 505 -5.76 17.74 -11.66
C SER A 505 -5.94 19.25 -11.55
N GLY A 506 -7.15 19.73 -11.87
CA GLY A 506 -7.45 21.17 -12.00
C GLY A 506 -7.15 21.73 -13.40
N THR A 507 -7.23 23.05 -13.55
CA THR A 507 -6.91 23.72 -14.82
C THR A 507 -5.38 23.77 -15.00
N PRO A 508 -4.82 23.11 -16.03
CA PRO A 508 -3.37 22.98 -16.18
C PRO A 508 -2.76 24.32 -16.60
N LYS A 509 -1.50 24.55 -16.25
CA LYS A 509 -0.76 25.77 -16.59
C LYS A 509 0.61 25.40 -17.14
N VAL A 510 0.78 25.57 -18.44
CA VAL A 510 2.07 25.37 -19.12
C VAL A 510 2.80 26.70 -19.07
N ALA A 511 3.91 26.76 -18.34
CA ALA A 511 4.76 27.94 -18.27
C ALA A 511 5.76 27.98 -19.41
N GLU A 512 6.37 26.85 -19.77
CA GLU A 512 7.21 26.76 -20.96
C GLU A 512 6.89 25.50 -21.76
N PHE A 513 6.88 25.65 -23.07
CA PHE A 513 6.81 24.57 -24.04
C PHE A 513 8.06 24.66 -24.91
N GLU A 514 9.16 24.11 -24.40
CA GLU A 514 10.46 24.10 -25.07
C GLU A 514 10.51 22.95 -26.08
N THR A 515 11.14 23.18 -27.24
CA THR A 515 11.24 22.21 -28.33
C THR A 515 12.70 22.05 -28.78
N TYR A 516 13.12 20.82 -29.09
CA TYR A 516 14.51 20.50 -29.41
C TYR A 516 14.60 19.47 -30.54
N ALA A 517 15.65 19.60 -31.37
CA ALA A 517 15.92 18.68 -32.48
C ALA A 517 16.49 17.31 -32.04
N SER A 518 17.14 17.23 -30.87
CA SER A 518 17.80 16.01 -30.35
C SER A 518 17.86 15.93 -28.83
#